data_AF-A0A533U8N6-F1
#
_entry.id   AF-A0A533U8N6-F1
#
_cell.length_a   1.000
_cell.length_b   1.000
_cell.length_c   1.000
_cell.angle_alpha   90.00
_cell.angle_beta   90.00
_cell.angle_gamma   90.00
#
_symmetry.space_group_name_H-M   'P 1'
#
loop_
_entity.id
_entity.type
_entity.pdbx_description
1 polymer ?
#
loop_
_entity_poly.entity_id
_entity_poly.type
_entity_poly.pdbx_seq_one_letter_code
_entity_poly.pdbx_strand_id
1 'polypeptide(L)'
;MITITSIIGNIFDDKKLMTKFKQMESRKNCERLKFSRLELERGRIRKKTDLGTDIGLVLDSGTRLHHGDVIVSNLKKFIVIEQLPEKVISIKIMKLKDNPSRSTTLGHIIGNRH
;
A
#
# COMPACT_ATOMS: atom_id res chain seq x y z
N MET A 1 0.23 20.92 -7.01
CA MET A 1 0.38 19.93 -5.93
C MET A 1 -1.00 19.69 -5.32
N ILE A 2 -1.42 18.44 -5.15
CA ILE A 2 -2.69 18.06 -4.50
C ILE A 2 -2.35 17.53 -3.11
N THR A 3 -3.01 18.04 -2.07
CA THR A 3 -2.83 17.55 -0.69
C THR A 3 -3.93 16.55 -0.35
N ILE A 4 -3.54 15.39 0.16
CA ILE A 4 -4.44 14.31 0.56
C ILE A 4 -4.23 14.05 2.06
N THR A 5 -5.31 14.09 2.82
CA THR A 5 -5.29 13.87 4.27
C THR A 5 -5.91 12.53 4.69
N SER A 6 -6.65 11.88 3.80
CA SER A 6 -7.35 10.62 4.10
C SER A 6 -7.39 9.67 2.90
N ILE A 7 -7.64 8.40 3.19
CA ILE A 7 -7.81 7.32 2.23
C ILE A 7 -9.33 7.12 2.00
N ILE A 8 -9.75 6.96 0.75
CA ILE A 8 -11.17 6.77 0.39
C ILE A 8 -11.61 5.31 0.67
N GLY A 9 -10.70 4.38 0.46
CA GLY A 9 -10.90 2.94 0.64
C GLY A 9 -9.85 2.16 -0.14
N ASN A 10 -9.98 0.84 -0.19
CA ASN A 10 -9.04 -0.04 -0.87
C ASN A 10 -9.74 -0.77 -2.03
N ILE A 11 -9.09 -0.89 -3.19
CA ILE A 11 -9.67 -1.58 -4.36
C ILE A 11 -9.87 -3.08 -4.11
N PHE A 12 -9.10 -3.71 -3.24
CA PHE A 12 -9.22 -5.13 -2.94
C PHE A 12 -10.38 -5.44 -1.99
N ASP A 13 -10.78 -4.45 -1.18
CA ASP A 13 -11.85 -4.59 -0.19
C ASP A 13 -13.20 -4.08 -0.71
N ASP A 14 -13.21 -3.01 -1.54
CA ASP A 14 -14.44 -2.42 -2.08
C ASP A 14 -14.63 -2.74 -3.57
N LYS A 15 -15.66 -3.57 -3.86
CA LYS A 15 -16.07 -3.94 -5.22
C LYS A 15 -16.42 -2.75 -6.12
N LYS A 16 -16.96 -1.65 -5.56
CA LYS A 16 -17.28 -0.43 -6.32
C LYS A 16 -15.99 0.26 -6.75
N LEU A 17 -15.00 0.37 -5.85
CA LEU A 17 -13.69 0.92 -6.17
C LEU A 17 -12.95 0.05 -7.19
N MET A 18 -12.98 -1.28 -7.06
CA MET A 18 -12.42 -2.20 -8.06
C MET A 18 -13.05 -2.01 -9.44
N THR A 19 -14.38 -1.88 -9.51
CA THR A 19 -15.09 -1.68 -10.78
C THR A 19 -14.67 -0.35 -11.42
N LYS A 20 -14.61 0.72 -10.62
CA LYS A 20 -14.17 2.04 -11.09
C LYS A 20 -12.70 2.06 -11.51
N PHE A 21 -11.83 1.36 -10.78
CA PHE A 21 -10.42 1.18 -11.12
C PHE A 21 -10.28 0.59 -12.53
N LYS A 22 -10.95 -0.55 -12.82
CA LYS A 22 -10.94 -1.17 -14.16
C LYS A 22 -11.45 -0.24 -15.26
N GLN A 23 -12.51 0.53 -14.99
CA GLN A 23 -13.04 1.52 -15.94
C GLN A 23 -12.05 2.65 -16.22
N MET A 24 -11.37 3.15 -15.19
CA MET A 24 -10.41 4.25 -15.33
C MET A 24 -9.09 3.78 -15.94
N GLU A 25 -8.66 2.56 -15.64
CA GLU A 25 -7.49 1.91 -16.23
C GLU A 25 -7.66 1.72 -17.74
N SER A 26 -8.82 1.21 -18.20
CA SER A 26 -9.10 1.06 -19.64
C SER A 26 -9.11 2.41 -20.40
N ARG A 27 -9.44 3.51 -19.71
CA ARG A 27 -9.41 4.88 -20.25
C ARG A 27 -8.06 5.58 -20.09
N LYS A 28 -7.03 4.90 -19.54
CA LYS A 28 -5.71 5.48 -19.20
C LYS A 28 -5.78 6.68 -18.26
N ASN A 29 -6.83 6.77 -17.44
CA ASN A 29 -7.05 7.83 -16.45
C ASN A 29 -6.81 7.36 -15.01
N CYS A 30 -6.11 6.23 -14.86
CA CYS A 30 -5.64 5.72 -13.58
C CYS A 30 -4.16 6.03 -13.42
N GLU A 31 -3.82 6.77 -12.38
CA GLU A 31 -2.44 7.07 -11.99
C GLU A 31 -2.06 6.22 -10.78
N ARG A 32 -0.78 5.84 -10.70
CA ARG A 32 -0.23 5.05 -9.61
C ARG A 32 0.80 5.86 -8.84
N LEU A 33 0.65 5.88 -7.52
CA LEU A 33 1.64 6.44 -6.61
C LEU A 33 2.43 5.28 -6.01
N LYS A 34 3.67 5.11 -6.48
CA LYS A 34 4.51 3.94 -6.19
C LYS A 34 5.31 4.13 -4.91
N PHE A 35 5.30 3.14 -4.03
CA PHE A 35 6.02 3.17 -2.75
C PHE A 35 6.81 1.90 -2.50
N SER A 36 7.96 2.05 -1.86
CA SER A 36 8.60 0.94 -1.16
C SER A 36 7.83 0.61 0.13
N ARG A 37 8.04 -0.59 0.67
CA ARG A 37 7.45 -1.01 1.94
C ARG A 37 7.74 -0.02 3.08
N LEU A 38 8.94 0.53 3.15
CA LEU A 38 9.36 1.48 4.19
C LEU A 38 8.67 2.83 4.06
N GLU A 39 8.34 3.27 2.85
CA GLU A 39 7.64 4.54 2.66
C GLU A 39 6.17 4.45 3.08
N LEU A 40 5.52 3.29 2.92
CA LEU A 40 4.10 3.10 3.29
C LEU A 40 3.83 3.32 4.80
N GLU A 41 4.86 3.18 5.63
CA GLU A 41 4.78 3.42 7.08
C GLU A 41 4.87 4.91 7.45
N ARG A 42 5.14 5.81 6.49
CA ARG A 42 5.28 7.26 6.77
C ARG A 42 3.93 7.98 6.65
N GLY A 43 3.58 8.76 7.67
CA GLY A 43 2.37 9.59 7.66
C GLY A 43 2.44 10.86 6.81
N ARG A 44 3.66 11.34 6.46
CA ARG A 44 3.86 12.54 5.64
C ARG A 44 4.84 12.26 4.51
N ILE A 45 4.39 12.40 3.26
CA ILE A 45 5.20 12.15 2.07
C ILE A 45 4.78 13.08 0.93
N ARG A 46 5.74 13.59 0.16
CA ARG A 46 5.46 14.24 -1.12
C ARG A 46 6.06 13.42 -2.26
N LYS A 47 5.25 13.03 -3.23
CA LYS A 47 5.68 12.18 -4.34
C LYS A 47 4.84 12.45 -5.60
N LYS A 48 5.42 12.22 -6.76
CA LYS A 48 4.71 12.30 -8.04
C LYS A 48 4.16 10.93 -8.43
N THR A 49 2.99 10.91 -9.04
CA THR A 49 2.45 9.71 -9.69
C THR A 49 3.26 9.34 -10.94
N ASP A 50 3.00 8.16 -11.48
CA ASP A 50 3.55 7.71 -12.77
C ASP A 50 3.20 8.63 -13.96
N LEU A 51 2.09 9.37 -13.90
CA LEU A 51 1.71 10.41 -14.87
C LEU A 51 2.14 11.83 -14.48
N GLY A 52 2.93 11.99 -13.41
CA GLY A 52 3.56 13.26 -13.04
C GLY A 52 2.74 14.19 -12.14
N THR A 53 1.57 13.76 -11.65
CA THR A 53 0.79 14.54 -10.69
C THR A 53 1.51 14.60 -9.35
N ASP A 54 1.81 15.81 -8.87
CA ASP A 54 2.47 16.06 -7.59
C ASP A 54 1.50 15.96 -6.42
N ILE A 55 1.70 14.96 -5.54
CA ILE A 55 0.85 14.61 -4.40
C ILE A 55 1.61 14.84 -3.09
N GLY A 56 0.98 15.53 -2.14
CA GLY A 56 1.39 15.60 -0.74
C GLY A 56 0.42 14.80 0.13
N LEU A 57 0.89 13.73 0.76
CA LEU A 57 0.15 12.94 1.75
C LEU A 57 0.45 13.49 3.14
N VAL A 58 -0.60 13.79 3.90
CA VAL A 58 -0.55 14.24 5.29
C VAL A 58 -1.62 13.49 6.07
N LEU A 59 -1.31 12.25 6.43
CA LEU A 59 -2.25 11.36 7.10
C LEU A 59 -2.26 11.60 8.62
N ASP A 60 -3.41 11.35 9.23
CA ASP A 60 -3.57 11.38 10.68
C ASP A 60 -2.73 10.29 11.36
N SER A 61 -2.34 10.55 12.62
CA SER A 61 -1.52 9.63 13.41
C SER A 61 -2.16 8.25 13.51
N GLY A 62 -1.40 7.21 13.16
CA GLY A 62 -1.85 5.81 13.19
C GLY A 62 -2.42 5.31 11.86
N THR A 63 -2.66 6.19 10.89
CA THR A 63 -3.07 5.78 9.54
C THR A 63 -1.86 5.29 8.75
N ARG A 64 -1.95 4.08 8.21
CA ARG A 64 -0.93 3.49 7.33
C ARG A 64 -1.47 3.32 5.93
N LEU A 65 -0.58 3.51 4.95
CA LEU A 65 -0.90 3.25 3.55
C LEU A 65 -0.72 1.77 3.26
N HIS A 66 -1.63 1.22 2.48
CA HIS A 66 -1.57 -0.15 2.00
C HIS A 66 -1.61 -0.19 0.49
N HIS A 67 -1.11 -1.28 -0.07
CA HIS A 67 -1.26 -1.53 -1.49
C HIS A 67 -2.75 -1.59 -1.86
N GLY A 68 -3.14 -0.87 -2.92
CA GLY A 68 -4.51 -0.79 -3.39
C GLY A 68 -5.34 0.34 -2.77
N ASP A 69 -4.79 1.10 -1.83
CA ASP A 69 -5.49 2.25 -1.25
C ASP A 69 -5.76 3.32 -2.33
N VAL A 70 -6.96 3.87 -2.30
CA VAL A 70 -7.42 4.90 -3.24
C VAL A 70 -7.40 6.24 -2.53
N ILE A 71 -6.64 7.19 -3.08
CA ILE A 71 -6.51 8.54 -2.52
C ILE A 71 -7.27 9.59 -3.33
N VAL A 72 -7.59 9.30 -4.60
CA VAL A 72 -8.43 10.16 -5.45
C VAL A 72 -9.35 9.29 -6.29
N SER A 73 -10.63 9.61 -6.31
CA SER A 73 -11.65 8.89 -7.08
C SER A 73 -12.71 9.83 -7.64
N ASN A 74 -12.44 10.46 -8.79
CA ASN A 74 -13.41 11.32 -9.49
C ASN A 74 -13.58 10.91 -10.96
N LEU A 75 -14.33 11.68 -11.75
CA LEU A 75 -14.65 11.35 -13.15
C LEU A 75 -13.43 11.45 -14.09
N LYS A 76 -12.42 12.24 -13.73
CA LYS A 76 -11.24 12.52 -14.59
C LYS A 76 -9.97 11.82 -14.12
N LYS A 77 -9.84 11.56 -12.82
CA LYS A 77 -8.65 10.99 -12.19
C LYS A 77 -9.03 9.93 -11.17
N PHE A 78 -8.26 8.86 -11.21
CA PHE A 78 -8.26 7.82 -10.20
C PHE A 78 -6.81 7.59 -9.79
N ILE A 79 -6.47 7.73 -8.50
CA ILE A 79 -5.10 7.56 -8.02
C ILE A 79 -5.07 6.48 -6.95
N VAL A 80 -4.24 5.46 -7.18
CA VAL A 80 -4.09 4.29 -6.31
C VAL A 80 -2.65 4.16 -5.80
N ILE A 81 -2.49 3.66 -4.59
CA ILE A 81 -1.21 3.33 -3.96
C ILE A 81 -0.72 1.98 -4.48
N GLU A 82 0.48 1.96 -5.04
CA GLU A 82 1.13 0.75 -5.53
C GLU A 82 2.38 0.46 -4.70
N GLN A 83 2.44 -0.72 -4.07
CA GLN A 83 3.68 -1.18 -3.45
C GLN A 83 4.57 -1.78 -4.53
N LEU A 84 5.80 -1.30 -4.62
CA LEU A 84 6.79 -1.83 -5.53
C LEU A 84 7.18 -3.26 -5.12
N PRO A 85 7.29 -4.20 -6.07
CA PRO A 85 7.83 -5.52 -5.81
C PRO A 85 9.25 -5.42 -5.25
N GLU A 86 9.53 -6.22 -4.22
CA GLU A 86 10.86 -6.31 -3.61
C GLU A 86 11.24 -7.78 -3.39
N LYS A 87 12.55 -8.04 -3.28
CA LYS A 87 13.04 -9.39 -2.97
C LYS A 87 12.69 -9.70 -1.51
N VAL A 88 11.93 -10.77 -1.30
CA VAL A 88 11.50 -11.23 0.02
C VAL A 88 11.97 -12.65 0.28
N ILE A 89 12.18 -12.98 1.56
CA ILE A 89 12.44 -14.35 2.02
C ILE A 89 11.12 -14.89 2.57
N SER A 90 10.59 -15.94 1.95
CA SER A 90 9.43 -16.66 2.45
C SER A 90 9.88 -17.87 3.26
N ILE A 91 9.53 -17.89 4.56
CA ILE A 91 9.90 -18.97 5.47
C ILE A 91 8.64 -19.77 5.83
N LYS A 92 8.63 -21.06 5.49
CA LYS A 92 7.55 -21.99 5.87
C LYS A 92 8.01 -22.87 7.03
N ILE A 93 7.37 -22.71 8.19
CA ILE A 93 7.63 -23.56 9.36
C ILE A 93 6.75 -24.81 9.27
N MET A 94 7.37 -25.96 9.04
CA MET A 94 6.66 -27.25 9.01
C MET A 94 6.24 -27.67 10.43
N LYS A 95 5.09 -28.34 10.55
CA LYS A 95 4.58 -28.91 11.82
C LYS A 95 4.46 -27.88 12.95
N LEU A 96 3.99 -26.68 12.64
CA LEU A 96 3.86 -25.58 13.59
C LEU A 96 3.01 -25.95 14.83
N LYS A 97 1.94 -26.73 14.63
CA LYS A 97 1.06 -27.20 15.72
C LYS A 97 1.79 -28.14 16.69
N ASP A 98 2.75 -28.92 16.19
CA ASP A 98 3.47 -29.91 16.98
C ASP A 98 4.60 -29.27 17.79
N ASN A 99 5.11 -28.11 17.34
CA ASN A 99 6.17 -27.40 18.05
C ASN A 99 6.12 -25.86 17.84
N PRO A 100 5.24 -25.15 18.58
CA PRO A 100 5.11 -23.70 18.48
C PRO A 100 6.34 -22.92 18.98
N SER A 101 7.26 -23.58 19.71
CA SER A 101 8.50 -22.92 20.17
C SER A 101 9.37 -22.46 18.99
N ARG A 102 9.34 -23.18 17.86
CA ARG A 102 10.16 -22.85 16.67
C ARG A 102 9.80 -21.51 16.04
N SER A 103 8.50 -21.18 15.96
CA SER A 103 8.08 -19.86 15.46
C SER A 103 8.46 -18.75 16.43
N THR A 104 8.39 -19.03 17.73
CA THR A 104 8.78 -18.07 18.78
C THR A 104 10.27 -17.75 18.70
N THR A 105 11.13 -18.77 18.61
CA THR A 105 12.58 -18.58 18.47
C THR A 105 12.95 -17.88 17.18
N LEU A 106 12.33 -18.25 16.06
CA LEU A 106 12.57 -17.56 14.78
C LEU A 106 12.18 -16.08 14.86
N GLY A 107 10.99 -15.78 15.41
CA GLY A 107 10.53 -14.41 15.61
C GLY A 107 11.47 -13.62 16.53
N HIS A 108 11.96 -14.23 17.60
CA HIS A 108 12.94 -13.61 18.50
C HIS A 108 14.26 -13.29 17.77
N ILE A 109 14.80 -14.23 17.00
CA ILE A 109 16.07 -14.03 16.25
C ILE A 109 15.91 -12.91 15.21
N ILE A 110 14.81 -12.88 14.46
CA ILE A 110 14.56 -11.84 13.46
C ILE A 110 14.36 -10.48 14.16
N GLY A 111 13.53 -10.42 15.20
CA GLY A 111 13.25 -9.19 15.93
C GLY A 111 14.50 -8.56 16.57
N ASN A 112 15.43 -9.36 17.09
CA ASN A 112 16.68 -8.86 17.66
C ASN A 112 17.64 -8.25 16.62
N ARG A 113 17.37 -8.39 15.32
CA ARG A 113 18.18 -7.83 14.24
C ARG A 113 17.65 -6.51 13.68
N HIS A 114 16.55 -5.99 14.23
CA HIS A 114 15.84 -4.80 13.75
C HIS A 114 15.45 -4.90 12.27
#